data_AF-A0A7J8WLL9-F1
#
_entry.id   AF-A0A7J8WLL9-F1
#
_cell.length_a   1.000
_cell.length_b   1.000
_cell.length_c   1.000
_cell.angle_alpha   90.00
_cell.angle_beta   90.00
_cell.angle_gamma   90.00
#
_symmetry.space_group_name_H-M   'P 1'
#
loop_
_entity.id
_entity.type
_entity.pdbx_description
1 polymer ?
#
loop_
_entity_poly.entity_id
_entity_poly.type
_entity_poly.pdbx_seq_one_letter_code
_entity_poly.pdbx_strand_id
1 'polypeptide(L)'
;MAIRQDTIVAIRKRDKGEAEKLLRIANVNDKYTTCIYPADPNQNYSGFGVELADIVDFQAIDLKNHRWGHYFICGYKGYYEYAKSKGVDVGVPVGLDVLIDGTVPTGSGLSSSTAFVCSSTIAIMAAFGVNFPKKEIAQVTCDCERHIGTQSGGMDQAISVMAKNGFAELIDFNPIRATDVQLPAGGTFVIAHSLAESKKAVTAATNYNNRVVECRLAAIVLGIKLGMKSQEAIAKVKTLSDVEGLCVKFAKGHGSNDPVLAVKEYLKEKPYTAEEIEKITEKHLPSILGDNPTSLDVLKAAKHFKLHQRAAHVFSEANRVHAFKETVESKLSEEEKLKKLGDLMNDSHHSCGVLYEC
;
A
#
# COMPACT_ATOMS: atom_id res chain seq x y z
N MET A 1 12.26 -7.88 -2.99
CA MET A 1 12.82 -8.99 -2.18
C MET A 1 12.54 -8.71 -0.71
N ALA A 2 12.36 -9.74 0.12
CA ALA A 2 12.29 -9.54 1.57
C ALA A 2 13.70 -9.36 2.16
N ILE A 3 13.82 -8.57 3.22
CA ILE A 3 15.06 -8.43 4.00
C ILE A 3 15.03 -9.38 5.20
N ARG A 4 16.16 -9.48 5.92
CA ARG A 4 16.27 -10.36 7.10
C ARG A 4 15.52 -9.82 8.32
N GLN A 5 15.44 -8.50 8.47
CA GLN A 5 14.70 -7.87 9.55
C GLN A 5 13.20 -8.13 9.39
N ASP A 6 12.52 -8.38 10.51
CA ASP A 6 11.15 -8.87 10.54
C ASP A 6 10.36 -8.33 11.74
N THR A 7 9.10 -8.75 11.83
CA THR A 7 8.25 -8.57 13.00
C THR A 7 7.78 -9.94 13.49
N ILE A 8 7.99 -10.23 14.77
CA ILE A 8 7.57 -11.45 15.44
C ILE A 8 6.41 -11.13 16.37
N VAL A 9 5.38 -11.98 16.34
CA VAL A 9 4.16 -11.83 17.14
C VAL A 9 3.96 -13.08 17.97
N ALA A 10 4.10 -12.96 19.29
CA ALA A 10 3.64 -13.97 20.22
C ALA A 10 2.19 -13.66 20.61
N ILE A 11 1.30 -14.65 20.49
CA ILE A 11 -0.13 -14.47 20.70
C ILE A 11 -0.70 -15.59 21.57
N ARG A 12 -1.49 -15.22 22.58
CA ARG A 12 -2.26 -16.14 23.42
C ARG A 12 -3.74 -15.79 23.32
N LYS A 13 -4.55 -16.79 22.98
CA LYS A 13 -6.01 -16.70 23.04
C LYS A 13 -6.48 -16.95 24.47
N ARG A 14 -7.25 -16.03 25.05
CA ARG A 14 -7.84 -16.17 26.39
C ARG A 14 -9.13 -17.00 26.35
N ASP A 15 -9.54 -17.50 27.51
CA ASP A 15 -10.71 -18.37 27.64
C ASP A 15 -12.02 -17.63 27.35
N LYS A 16 -12.98 -18.32 26.73
CA LYS A 16 -14.29 -17.75 26.35
C LYS A 16 -15.11 -17.25 27.54
N GLY A 17 -14.87 -17.81 28.74
CA GLY A 17 -15.62 -17.54 29.97
C GLY A 17 -15.14 -16.33 30.76
N GLU A 18 -14.07 -15.66 30.34
CA GLU A 18 -13.59 -14.46 31.02
C GLU A 18 -14.56 -13.28 30.84
N ALA A 19 -14.79 -12.55 31.93
CA ALA A 19 -15.73 -11.41 31.96
C ALA A 19 -15.24 -10.24 31.09
N GLU A 20 -13.93 -9.98 31.06
CA GLU A 20 -13.32 -8.90 30.27
C GLU A 20 -12.67 -9.43 28.98
N LYS A 21 -13.33 -9.18 27.85
CA LYS A 21 -12.82 -9.55 26.53
C LYS A 21 -12.00 -8.40 25.95
N LEU A 22 -10.72 -8.38 26.30
CA LEU A 22 -9.77 -7.34 25.90
C LEU A 22 -8.63 -7.91 25.05
N LEU A 23 -8.18 -7.11 24.08
CA LEU A 23 -6.93 -7.27 23.36
C LEU A 23 -5.87 -6.47 24.13
N ARG A 24 -4.85 -7.15 24.66
CA ARG A 24 -3.72 -6.55 25.38
C ARG A 24 -2.48 -6.72 24.54
N ILE A 25 -1.96 -5.60 24.00
CA ILE A 25 -0.90 -5.59 23.00
C ILE A 25 0.31 -4.88 23.58
N ALA A 26 1.32 -5.67 23.96
CA ALA A 26 2.59 -5.19 24.48
C ALA A 26 3.68 -5.23 23.41
N ASN A 27 4.75 -4.48 23.64
CA ASN A 27 5.95 -4.47 22.81
C ASN A 27 7.16 -4.80 23.68
N VAL A 28 8.16 -5.48 23.12
CA VAL A 28 9.44 -5.72 23.82
C VAL A 28 10.27 -4.45 23.98
N ASN A 29 10.02 -3.44 23.14
CA ASN A 29 10.69 -2.15 23.20
C ASN A 29 9.84 -1.15 24.00
N ASP A 30 10.40 -0.70 25.13
CA ASP A 30 9.75 0.19 26.10
C ASP A 30 9.30 1.54 25.52
N LYS A 31 9.80 1.94 24.35
CA LYS A 31 9.30 3.12 23.61
C LYS A 31 7.81 2.98 23.25
N TYR A 32 7.32 1.76 23.08
CA TYR A 32 5.95 1.48 22.67
C TYR A 32 5.13 1.00 23.87
N THR A 33 4.34 1.91 24.44
CA THR A 33 3.47 1.60 25.59
C THR A 33 2.40 0.56 25.24
N THR A 34 2.06 -0.29 26.20
CA THR A 34 1.01 -1.31 26.05
C THR A 34 -0.30 -0.66 25.60
N CYS A 35 -0.91 -1.21 24.56
CA CYS A 35 -2.21 -0.79 24.06
C CYS A 35 -3.28 -1.79 24.49
N ILE A 36 -4.44 -1.28 24.90
CA ILE A 36 -5.60 -2.10 25.30
C ILE A 36 -6.80 -1.70 24.47
N TYR A 37 -7.47 -2.69 23.89
CA TYR A 37 -8.63 -2.50 23.02
C TYR A 37 -9.71 -3.54 23.36
N PRO A 38 -11.02 -3.27 23.24
CA PRO A 38 -12.03 -4.32 23.32
C PRO A 38 -11.85 -5.41 22.25
N ALA A 39 -12.26 -6.63 22.54
CA ALA A 39 -12.17 -7.73 21.57
C ALA A 39 -13.28 -7.72 20.52
N ASP A 40 -14.46 -7.14 20.83
CA ASP A 40 -15.54 -7.05 19.85
C ASP A 40 -15.28 -5.87 18.90
N PRO A 41 -15.06 -6.14 17.59
CA PRO A 41 -14.79 -5.08 16.62
C PRO A 41 -15.99 -4.15 16.36
N ASN A 42 -17.19 -4.49 16.85
CA ASN A 42 -18.41 -3.69 16.67
C ASN A 42 -18.82 -2.90 17.92
N GLN A 43 -18.14 -3.11 19.07
CA GLN A 43 -18.55 -2.54 20.35
C GLN A 43 -17.93 -1.13 20.55
N ASN A 44 -18.79 -0.12 20.75
CA ASN A 44 -18.37 1.22 21.19
C ASN A 44 -18.35 1.25 22.71
N TYR A 45 -17.24 1.67 23.33
CA TYR A 45 -17.16 1.80 24.78
C TYR A 45 -17.25 3.26 25.26
N SER A 46 -18.43 3.62 25.77
CA SER A 46 -18.65 4.80 26.62
C SER A 46 -18.82 4.46 28.11
N GLY A 47 -18.52 3.24 28.56
CA GLY A 47 -19.05 2.74 29.82
C GLY A 47 -18.26 1.73 30.65
N PHE A 48 -16.92 1.61 30.53
CA PHE A 48 -16.14 0.76 31.45
C PHE A 48 -15.16 1.60 32.26
N GLY A 49 -15.23 1.46 33.59
CA GLY A 49 -14.45 2.18 34.61
C GLY A 49 -12.98 1.78 34.70
N VAL A 50 -12.29 1.74 33.55
CA VAL A 50 -10.83 1.81 33.47
C VAL A 50 -10.50 3.30 33.31
N GLU A 51 -9.58 3.86 34.09
CA GLU A 51 -9.24 5.29 34.03
C GLU A 51 -9.07 5.77 32.56
N LEU A 52 -10.01 6.63 32.13
CA LEU A 52 -10.27 7.00 30.74
C LEU A 52 -9.20 7.95 30.18
N ALA A 53 -8.06 7.41 29.74
CA ALA A 53 -7.15 8.10 28.81
C ALA A 53 -6.71 7.25 27.60
N ASP A 54 -6.93 5.93 27.61
CA ASP A 54 -6.23 5.02 26.69
C ASP A 54 -7.08 4.09 25.83
N ILE A 55 -8.40 4.19 25.86
CA ILE A 55 -9.30 3.35 25.05
C ILE A 55 -9.72 4.10 23.79
N VAL A 56 -9.39 3.55 22.62
CA VAL A 56 -9.73 4.11 21.29
C VAL A 56 -10.91 3.34 20.69
N ASP A 57 -11.82 4.08 20.05
CA ASP A 57 -12.97 3.58 19.30
C ASP A 57 -12.55 2.65 18.13
N PHE A 58 -13.28 1.55 17.94
CA PHE A 58 -13.04 0.54 16.89
C PHE A 58 -13.71 0.86 15.56
N GLN A 59 -14.83 1.60 15.56
CA GLN A 59 -15.65 1.74 14.34
C GLN A 59 -14.94 2.58 13.27
N ALA A 60 -14.10 3.51 13.71
CA ALA A 60 -13.05 4.13 12.91
C ALA A 60 -11.78 4.15 13.76
N ILE A 61 -10.73 3.44 13.34
CA ILE A 61 -9.39 3.61 13.91
C ILE A 61 -9.17 5.13 13.99
N ASP A 62 -8.91 5.66 15.19
CA ASP A 62 -8.74 7.10 15.34
C ASP A 62 -7.45 7.53 14.64
N LEU A 63 -7.63 7.96 13.38
CA LEU A 63 -6.53 8.42 12.53
C LEU A 63 -5.97 9.75 13.01
N LYS A 64 -6.71 10.50 13.84
CA LYS A 64 -6.24 11.77 14.43
C LYS A 64 -5.29 11.49 15.59
N ASN A 65 -5.53 10.45 16.37
CA ASN A 65 -4.68 10.01 17.47
C ASN A 65 -3.98 8.69 17.15
N HIS A 66 -3.10 8.72 16.15
CA HIS A 66 -2.40 7.52 15.68
C HIS A 66 -1.56 6.86 16.78
N ARG A 67 -1.93 5.64 17.20
CA ARG A 67 -1.16 4.78 18.12
C ARG A 67 -0.53 3.61 17.37
N TRP A 68 0.60 3.10 17.85
CA TRP A 68 1.29 1.97 17.19
C TRP A 68 0.43 0.69 17.20
N GLY A 69 -0.35 0.47 18.26
CA GLY A 69 -1.30 -0.64 18.37
C GLY A 69 -2.38 -0.65 17.28
N HIS A 70 -2.63 0.48 16.60
CA HIS A 70 -3.59 0.52 15.48
C HIS A 70 -3.19 -0.39 14.32
N TYR A 71 -1.90 -0.67 14.10
CA TYR A 71 -1.48 -1.63 13.07
C TYR A 71 -1.91 -3.06 13.40
N PHE A 72 -1.93 -3.45 14.68
CA PHE A 72 -2.52 -4.73 15.10
C PHE A 72 -4.02 -4.74 14.84
N ILE A 73 -4.70 -3.64 15.18
CA ILE A 73 -6.15 -3.50 15.00
C ILE A 73 -6.55 -3.56 13.52
N CYS A 74 -5.75 -2.98 12.60
CA CYS A 74 -5.93 -3.16 11.17
C CYS A 74 -5.99 -4.64 10.77
N GLY A 75 -5.05 -5.44 11.26
CA GLY A 75 -5.00 -6.88 11.00
C GLY A 75 -6.15 -7.66 11.65
N TYR A 76 -6.51 -7.30 12.88
CA TYR A 76 -7.62 -7.92 13.61
C TYR A 76 -8.97 -7.64 12.95
N LYS A 77 -9.28 -6.37 12.67
CA LYS A 77 -10.51 -5.97 11.99
C LYS A 77 -10.62 -6.62 10.61
N GLY A 78 -9.56 -6.54 9.80
CA GLY A 78 -9.58 -7.12 8.46
C GLY A 78 -9.69 -8.65 8.46
N TYR A 79 -9.18 -9.36 9.47
CA TYR A 79 -9.44 -10.79 9.64
C TYR A 79 -10.94 -11.10 9.79
N TYR A 80 -11.65 -10.39 10.68
CA TYR A 80 -13.09 -10.60 10.90
C TYR A 80 -13.91 -10.27 9.66
N GLU A 81 -13.62 -9.15 9.00
CA GLU A 81 -14.28 -8.74 7.75
C GLU A 81 -14.07 -9.78 6.64
N TYR A 82 -12.84 -10.24 6.48
CA TYR A 82 -12.51 -11.23 5.47
C TYR A 82 -13.13 -12.59 5.75
N ALA A 83 -13.04 -13.09 6.99
CA ALA A 83 -13.66 -14.35 7.38
C ALA A 83 -15.18 -14.33 7.15
N LYS A 84 -15.85 -13.22 7.51
CA LYS A 84 -17.27 -13.00 7.21
C LYS A 84 -17.54 -13.02 5.70
N SER A 85 -16.70 -12.38 4.88
CA SER A 85 -16.84 -12.38 3.41
C SER A 85 -16.71 -13.79 2.80
N LYS A 86 -15.99 -14.69 3.47
CA LYS A 86 -15.78 -16.09 3.09
C LYS A 86 -16.78 -17.07 3.72
N GLY A 87 -17.72 -16.59 4.54
CA GLY A 87 -18.65 -17.43 5.27
C GLY A 87 -18.00 -18.30 6.35
N VAL A 88 -16.82 -17.92 6.84
CA VAL A 88 -16.13 -18.62 7.92
C VAL A 88 -16.68 -18.14 9.26
N ASP A 89 -17.19 -19.07 10.08
CA ASP A 89 -17.58 -18.77 11.46
C ASP A 89 -16.33 -18.58 12.33
N VAL A 90 -16.16 -17.36 12.83
CA VAL A 90 -15.05 -16.95 13.70
C VAL A 90 -15.40 -17.00 15.18
N GLY A 91 -16.63 -17.42 15.51
CA GLY A 91 -17.16 -17.52 16.86
C GLY A 91 -17.33 -16.17 17.55
N VAL A 92 -17.62 -16.23 18.84
CA VAL A 92 -17.71 -15.03 19.69
C VAL A 92 -16.33 -14.38 19.87
N PRO A 93 -16.24 -13.04 19.93
CA PRO A 93 -15.01 -12.37 20.31
C PRO A 93 -14.46 -12.89 21.65
N VAL A 94 -13.15 -13.02 21.73
CA VAL A 94 -12.40 -13.47 22.91
C VAL A 94 -11.21 -12.54 23.15
N GLY A 95 -10.74 -12.46 24.40
CA GLY A 95 -9.54 -11.70 24.71
C GLY A 95 -8.28 -12.31 24.08
N LEU A 96 -7.31 -11.45 23.77
CA LEU A 96 -5.99 -11.84 23.25
C LEU A 96 -4.91 -11.14 24.08
N ASP A 97 -3.87 -11.88 24.48
CA ASP A 97 -2.62 -11.29 24.95
C ASP A 97 -1.58 -11.40 23.83
N VAL A 98 -0.94 -10.29 23.51
CA VAL A 98 -0.06 -10.14 22.35
C VAL A 98 1.24 -9.47 22.78
N LEU A 99 2.37 -10.04 22.37
CA LEU A 99 3.68 -9.43 22.51
C LEU A 99 4.33 -9.31 21.14
N ILE A 100 4.75 -8.09 20.79
CA ILE A 100 5.35 -7.74 19.52
C ILE A 100 6.84 -7.46 19.68
N ASP A 101 7.66 -8.06 18.83
CA ASP A 101 9.07 -7.71 18.62
C ASP A 101 9.29 -7.38 17.15
N GLY A 102 9.95 -6.25 16.85
CA GLY A 102 10.11 -5.76 15.49
C GLY A 102 11.49 -5.18 15.27
N THR A 103 12.23 -5.72 14.30
CA THR A 103 13.60 -5.31 13.98
C THR A 103 13.70 -4.51 12.69
N VAL A 104 12.61 -4.41 11.92
CA VAL A 104 12.56 -3.57 10.71
C VAL A 104 12.67 -2.08 11.11
N PRO A 105 13.63 -1.31 10.56
CA PRO A 105 13.80 0.10 10.89
C PRO A 105 12.52 0.90 10.60
N THR A 106 11.98 1.56 11.62
CA THR A 106 10.70 2.29 11.51
C THR A 106 10.86 3.57 10.69
N GLY A 107 9.88 3.87 9.82
CA GLY A 107 9.84 5.13 9.07
C GLY A 107 10.92 5.27 7.99
N SER A 108 11.59 4.16 7.66
CA SER A 108 12.77 4.09 6.79
C SER A 108 12.49 3.76 5.32
N GLY A 109 11.22 3.55 4.97
CA GLY A 109 10.84 3.02 3.64
C GLY A 109 10.98 1.50 3.49
N LEU A 110 11.35 0.76 4.55
CA LEU A 110 11.46 -0.70 4.54
C LEU A 110 10.18 -1.43 4.99
N SER A 111 9.04 -0.74 4.96
CA SER A 111 7.71 -1.34 5.20
C SER A 111 7.54 -2.00 6.58
N SER A 112 8.07 -1.38 7.63
CA SER A 112 7.90 -1.84 9.02
C SER A 112 6.43 -1.94 9.44
N SER A 113 5.56 -1.04 8.93
CA SER A 113 4.12 -1.09 9.14
C SER A 113 3.49 -2.34 8.53
N THR A 114 3.88 -2.68 7.30
CA THR A 114 3.40 -3.85 6.59
C THR A 114 3.88 -5.14 7.24
N ALA A 115 5.15 -5.22 7.63
CA ALA A 115 5.68 -6.37 8.37
C ALA A 115 4.88 -6.61 9.67
N PHE A 116 4.53 -5.53 10.38
CA PHE A 116 3.66 -5.59 11.55
C PHE A 116 2.27 -6.14 11.20
N VAL A 117 1.57 -5.54 10.22
CA VAL A 117 0.20 -5.92 9.87
C VAL A 117 0.15 -7.37 9.39
N CYS A 118 1.04 -7.77 8.47
CA CYS A 118 1.09 -9.14 7.95
C CYS A 118 1.30 -10.15 9.08
N SER A 119 2.29 -9.94 9.94
CA SER A 119 2.61 -10.86 11.03
C SER A 119 1.49 -10.93 12.07
N SER A 120 0.85 -9.79 12.37
CA SER A 120 -0.31 -9.73 13.26
C SER A 120 -1.50 -10.50 12.70
N THR A 121 -1.86 -10.27 11.43
CA THR A 121 -2.96 -10.98 10.77
C THR A 121 -2.71 -12.49 10.73
N ILE A 122 -1.49 -12.92 10.40
CA ILE A 122 -1.12 -14.35 10.39
C ILE A 122 -1.21 -14.95 11.80
N ALA A 123 -0.70 -14.26 12.82
CA ALA A 123 -0.76 -14.72 14.20
C ALA A 123 -2.21 -14.83 14.70
N ILE A 124 -3.07 -13.87 14.36
CA ILE A 124 -4.50 -13.89 14.68
C ILE A 124 -5.16 -15.10 14.00
N MET A 125 -4.97 -15.28 12.69
CA MET A 125 -5.51 -16.42 11.95
C MET A 125 -5.08 -17.75 12.60
N ALA A 126 -3.80 -17.89 12.95
CA ALA A 126 -3.28 -19.08 13.64
C ALA A 126 -3.94 -19.29 15.02
N ALA A 127 -4.12 -18.24 15.83
CA ALA A 127 -4.77 -18.33 17.13
C ALA A 127 -6.25 -18.75 17.03
N PHE A 128 -6.91 -18.47 15.91
CA PHE A 128 -8.28 -18.92 15.63
C PHE A 128 -8.37 -20.21 14.80
N GLY A 129 -7.24 -20.84 14.47
CA GLY A 129 -7.21 -22.09 13.69
C GLY A 129 -7.63 -21.92 12.23
N VAL A 130 -7.47 -20.71 11.69
CA VAL A 130 -7.80 -20.36 10.30
C VAL A 130 -6.51 -20.29 9.49
N ASN A 131 -6.55 -20.79 8.26
CA ASN A 131 -5.43 -20.70 7.33
C ASN A 131 -5.93 -20.44 5.91
N PHE A 132 -5.22 -19.60 5.17
CA PHE A 132 -5.53 -19.24 3.78
C PHE A 132 -4.29 -19.36 2.90
N PRO A 133 -4.45 -19.54 1.58
CA PRO A 133 -3.33 -19.49 0.64
C PRO A 133 -2.56 -18.16 0.76
N LYS A 134 -1.22 -18.21 0.63
CA LYS A 134 -0.34 -17.03 0.72
C LYS A 134 -0.82 -15.83 -0.12
N LYS A 135 -1.30 -16.09 -1.34
CA LYS A 135 -1.84 -15.05 -2.23
C LYS A 135 -3.06 -14.33 -1.64
N GLU A 136 -3.93 -15.07 -0.96
CA GLU A 136 -5.11 -14.51 -0.30
C GLU A 136 -4.69 -13.71 0.95
N ILE A 137 -3.71 -14.20 1.71
CA ILE A 137 -3.14 -13.46 2.85
C ILE A 137 -2.50 -12.15 2.39
N ALA A 138 -1.72 -12.16 1.30
CA ALA A 138 -1.11 -10.96 0.73
C ALA A 138 -2.17 -9.91 0.33
N GLN A 139 -3.27 -10.34 -0.29
CA GLN A 139 -4.37 -9.44 -0.64
C GLN A 139 -5.09 -8.91 0.61
N VAL A 140 -5.47 -9.79 1.54
CA VAL A 140 -6.16 -9.42 2.78
C VAL A 140 -5.36 -8.43 3.60
N THR A 141 -4.07 -8.66 3.75
CA THR A 141 -3.22 -7.79 4.58
C THR A 141 -3.03 -6.41 3.96
N CYS A 142 -3.14 -6.29 2.62
CA CYS A 142 -3.17 -4.99 1.96
C CYS A 142 -4.47 -4.24 2.32
N ASP A 143 -5.60 -4.93 2.32
CA ASP A 143 -6.89 -4.33 2.70
C ASP A 143 -6.96 -4.02 4.21
N CYS A 144 -6.35 -4.86 5.05
CA CYS A 144 -6.14 -4.60 6.47
C CYS A 144 -5.37 -3.30 6.66
N GLU A 145 -4.19 -3.15 6.05
CA GLU A 145 -3.32 -1.99 6.30
C GLU A 145 -3.98 -0.66 5.88
N ARG A 146 -4.84 -0.67 4.85
CA ARG A 146 -5.58 0.53 4.41
C ARG A 146 -6.47 1.13 5.50
N HIS A 147 -6.85 0.36 6.52
CA HIS A 147 -7.58 0.87 7.68
C HIS A 147 -6.80 1.92 8.47
N ILE A 148 -5.46 1.97 8.35
CA ILE A 148 -4.62 3.02 8.96
C ILE A 148 -4.72 4.36 8.23
N GLY A 149 -5.51 4.44 7.15
CA GLY A 149 -5.73 5.65 6.37
C GLY A 149 -4.76 5.85 5.21
N THR A 150 -3.73 5.03 5.06
CA THR A 150 -2.86 5.05 3.87
C THR A 150 -3.45 4.20 2.75
N GLN A 151 -3.55 4.74 1.55
CA GLN A 151 -4.01 4.02 0.37
C GLN A 151 -2.89 3.23 -0.30
N SER A 152 -2.24 2.34 0.46
CA SER A 152 -1.13 1.53 -0.04
C SER A 152 -1.54 0.55 -1.14
N GLY A 153 -0.60 0.31 -2.05
CA GLY A 153 -0.63 -0.86 -2.95
C GLY A 153 -0.31 -2.15 -2.19
N GLY A 154 -0.25 -3.27 -2.92
CA GLY A 154 -0.07 -4.61 -2.36
C GLY A 154 1.37 -5.16 -2.40
N MET A 155 2.36 -4.37 -2.84
CA MET A 155 3.74 -4.84 -3.03
C MET A 155 4.37 -5.33 -1.72
N ASP A 156 4.31 -4.51 -0.69
CA ASP A 156 4.96 -4.75 0.60
C ASP A 156 4.39 -6.01 1.27
N GLN A 157 3.07 -6.20 1.17
CA GLN A 157 2.36 -7.34 1.74
C GLN A 157 2.65 -8.61 0.95
N ALA A 158 2.61 -8.53 -0.38
CA ALA A 158 2.92 -9.65 -1.25
C ALA A 158 4.36 -10.13 -1.04
N ILE A 159 5.35 -9.23 -0.98
CA ILE A 159 6.73 -9.64 -0.74
C ILE A 159 6.94 -10.18 0.67
N SER A 160 6.30 -9.58 1.69
CA SER A 160 6.39 -10.06 3.08
C SER A 160 5.88 -11.51 3.23
N VAL A 161 4.79 -11.85 2.53
CA VAL A 161 4.14 -13.17 2.65
C VAL A 161 4.73 -14.21 1.69
N MET A 162 5.08 -13.81 0.47
CA MET A 162 5.39 -14.71 -0.63
C MET A 162 6.88 -14.86 -0.92
N ALA A 163 7.75 -14.03 -0.34
CA ALA A 163 9.19 -14.09 -0.61
C ALA A 163 9.80 -15.47 -0.38
N LYS A 164 10.86 -15.74 -1.15
CA LYS A 164 11.66 -16.95 -1.10
C LYS A 164 13.13 -16.60 -0.88
N ASN A 165 13.79 -17.35 0.00
CA ASN A 165 15.21 -17.18 0.28
C ASN A 165 16.04 -17.34 -1.01
N GLY A 166 16.96 -16.39 -1.24
CA GLY A 166 17.85 -16.38 -2.40
C GLY A 166 17.27 -15.74 -3.67
N PHE A 167 16.03 -15.26 -3.63
CA PHE A 167 15.36 -14.66 -4.79
C PHE A 167 14.83 -13.26 -4.48
N ALA A 168 14.92 -12.39 -5.48
CA ALA A 168 13.98 -11.29 -5.61
C ALA A 168 12.71 -11.81 -6.30
N GLU A 169 11.66 -10.99 -6.34
CA GLU A 169 10.38 -11.39 -6.94
C GLU A 169 9.91 -10.27 -7.86
N LEU A 170 9.50 -10.60 -9.08
CA LEU A 170 8.61 -9.77 -9.86
C LEU A 170 7.17 -10.05 -9.39
N ILE A 171 6.50 -9.04 -8.84
CA ILE A 171 5.14 -9.17 -8.33
C ILE A 171 4.16 -8.52 -9.30
N ASP A 172 3.32 -9.34 -9.91
CA ASP A 172 2.17 -8.87 -10.70
C ASP A 172 0.94 -8.69 -9.82
N PHE A 173 0.02 -7.84 -10.26
CA PHE A 173 -1.29 -7.64 -9.64
C PHE A 173 -2.41 -7.93 -10.65
N ASN A 174 -3.62 -8.21 -10.15
CA ASN A 174 -4.83 -8.47 -10.95
C ASN A 174 -4.70 -9.65 -11.95
N PRO A 175 -4.37 -10.89 -11.49
CA PRO A 175 -4.27 -11.36 -10.11
C PRO A 175 -2.84 -11.31 -9.54
N ILE A 176 -2.71 -11.46 -8.21
CA ILE A 176 -1.40 -11.51 -7.55
C ILE A 176 -0.59 -12.73 -8.00
N ARG A 177 0.62 -12.49 -8.51
CA ARG A 177 1.62 -13.51 -8.83
C ARG A 177 2.99 -13.03 -8.38
N ALA A 178 3.82 -13.94 -7.88
CA ALA A 178 5.23 -13.70 -7.63
C ALA A 178 6.03 -14.62 -8.55
N THR A 179 6.98 -14.05 -9.27
CA THR A 179 7.90 -14.76 -10.15
C THR A 179 9.33 -14.54 -9.64
N ASP A 180 9.99 -15.64 -9.27
CA ASP A 180 11.37 -15.66 -8.82
C ASP A 180 12.30 -14.91 -9.82
N VAL A 181 13.11 -13.99 -9.30
CA VAL A 181 14.17 -13.28 -10.03
C VAL A 181 15.48 -13.51 -9.30
N GLN A 182 16.37 -14.29 -9.90
CA GLN A 182 17.69 -14.55 -9.34
C GLN A 182 18.67 -13.44 -9.73
N LEU A 183 19.07 -12.62 -8.77
CA LEU A 183 19.95 -11.47 -8.99
C LEU A 183 21.38 -11.92 -9.37
N PRO A 184 22.13 -11.12 -10.16
CA PRO A 184 23.53 -11.41 -10.50
C PRO A 184 24.41 -11.56 -9.25
N ALA A 185 25.25 -12.59 -9.23
CA ALA A 185 26.09 -12.90 -8.07
C ALA A 185 27.27 -11.92 -7.92
N GLY A 186 27.65 -11.23 -9.01
CA GLY A 186 28.74 -10.26 -8.99
C GLY A 186 28.45 -8.97 -8.23
N GLY A 187 27.21 -8.75 -7.75
CA GLY A 187 26.80 -7.52 -7.06
C GLY A 187 26.11 -7.79 -5.72
N THR A 188 26.04 -6.77 -4.87
CA THR A 188 25.30 -6.82 -3.60
C THR A 188 24.53 -5.52 -3.39
N PHE A 189 23.27 -5.64 -2.97
CA PHE A 189 22.47 -4.51 -2.55
C PHE A 189 22.83 -4.10 -1.12
N VAL A 190 23.17 -2.82 -0.93
CA VAL A 190 23.43 -2.24 0.39
C VAL A 190 22.33 -1.23 0.70
N ILE A 191 21.70 -1.37 1.87
CA ILE A 191 20.66 -0.45 2.34
C ILE A 191 21.31 0.59 3.24
N ALA A 192 21.23 1.86 2.86
CA ALA A 192 21.72 3.00 3.64
C ALA A 192 20.54 3.86 4.10
N HIS A 193 20.35 3.98 5.41
CA HIS A 193 19.26 4.75 6.01
C HIS A 193 19.62 6.25 6.04
N SER A 194 18.81 7.11 5.41
CA SER A 194 19.05 8.57 5.33
C SER A 194 18.92 9.31 6.68
N LEU A 195 18.31 8.65 7.66
CA LEU A 195 17.95 9.15 9.00
C LEU A 195 16.79 10.16 8.99
N ALA A 196 16.21 10.43 7.82
CA ALA A 196 14.96 11.17 7.72
C ALA A 196 13.77 10.22 7.97
N GLU A 197 13.09 10.38 9.10
CA GLU A 197 11.89 9.58 9.41
C GLU A 197 10.68 10.05 8.60
N SER A 198 10.05 9.14 7.87
CA SER A 198 8.79 9.40 7.16
C SER A 198 7.59 8.88 7.96
N LYS A 199 6.73 9.81 8.40
CA LYS A 199 5.43 9.49 9.03
C LYS A 199 4.35 9.35 7.94
N LYS A 200 4.41 8.24 7.19
CA LYS A 200 3.57 7.95 6.02
C LYS A 200 2.07 8.16 6.27
N ALA A 201 1.54 7.60 7.35
CA ALA A 201 0.11 7.72 7.67
C ALA A 201 -0.30 9.15 8.09
N VAL A 202 0.56 9.85 8.83
CA VAL A 202 0.27 11.19 9.35
C VAL A 202 0.24 12.24 8.24
N THR A 203 1.17 12.15 7.28
CA THR A 203 1.29 13.09 6.15
C THR A 203 0.61 12.59 4.88
N ALA A 204 -0.23 11.54 5.00
CA ALA A 204 -0.78 10.84 3.85
C ALA A 204 -1.53 11.78 2.88
N ALA A 205 -2.35 12.69 3.40
CA ALA A 205 -3.18 13.59 2.59
C ALA A 205 -2.37 14.58 1.72
N THR A 206 -1.15 14.94 2.12
CA THR A 206 -0.28 15.86 1.35
C THR A 206 0.80 15.14 0.55
N ASN A 207 1.18 13.95 0.99
CA ASN A 207 2.24 13.12 0.38
C ASN A 207 1.65 11.85 -0.26
N TYR A 208 1.62 10.73 0.47
CA TYR A 208 1.38 9.41 -0.10
C TYR A 208 0.01 9.28 -0.80
N ASN A 209 -1.10 9.59 -0.10
CA ASN A 209 -2.43 9.52 -0.69
C ASN A 209 -2.65 10.61 -1.75
N ASN A 210 -1.96 11.75 -1.64
CA ASN A 210 -2.00 12.77 -2.69
C ASN A 210 -1.48 12.21 -4.02
N ARG A 211 -0.36 11.47 -4.00
CA ARG A 211 0.16 10.79 -5.19
C ARG A 211 -0.82 9.77 -5.76
N VAL A 212 -1.49 9.00 -4.89
CA VAL A 212 -2.52 8.04 -5.30
C VAL A 212 -3.69 8.74 -6.01
N VAL A 213 -4.16 9.87 -5.45
CA VAL A 213 -5.23 10.68 -6.06
C VAL A 213 -4.77 11.29 -7.39
N GLU A 214 -3.57 11.87 -7.45
CA GLU A 214 -2.99 12.41 -8.69
C GLU A 214 -2.95 11.33 -9.79
N CYS A 215 -2.52 10.10 -9.47
CA CYS A 215 -2.49 8.99 -10.42
C CYS A 215 -3.91 8.57 -10.87
N ARG A 216 -4.88 8.47 -9.94
CA ARG A 216 -6.27 8.12 -10.25
C ARG A 216 -6.91 9.17 -11.17
N LEU A 217 -6.70 10.45 -10.88
CA LEU A 217 -7.21 11.54 -11.71
C LEU A 217 -6.52 11.58 -13.07
N ALA A 218 -5.21 11.36 -13.14
CA ALA A 218 -4.47 11.28 -14.40
C ALA A 218 -5.00 10.15 -15.29
N ALA A 219 -5.27 8.97 -14.71
CA ALA A 219 -5.84 7.84 -15.43
C ALA A 219 -7.22 8.15 -16.00
N ILE A 220 -8.12 8.75 -15.21
CA ILE A 220 -9.46 9.13 -15.68
C ILE A 220 -9.37 10.16 -16.81
N VAL A 221 -8.57 11.21 -16.63
CA VAL A 221 -8.39 12.26 -17.65
C VAL A 221 -7.80 11.68 -18.94
N LEU A 222 -6.78 10.82 -18.86
CA LEU A 222 -6.23 10.11 -20.02
C LEU A 222 -7.28 9.26 -20.71
N GLY A 223 -8.04 8.46 -19.97
CA GLY A 223 -9.12 7.65 -20.52
C GLY A 223 -10.12 8.49 -21.33
N ILE A 224 -10.56 9.62 -20.79
CA ILE A 224 -11.47 10.55 -21.47
C ILE A 224 -10.82 11.13 -22.73
N LYS A 225 -9.58 11.62 -22.64
CA LYS A 225 -8.84 12.20 -23.77
C LYS A 225 -8.56 11.20 -24.89
N LEU A 226 -8.45 9.91 -24.54
CA LEU A 226 -8.26 8.79 -25.46
C LEU A 226 -9.57 8.18 -25.97
N GLY A 227 -10.71 8.83 -25.70
CA GLY A 227 -12.00 8.52 -26.33
C GLY A 227 -13.01 7.77 -25.46
N MET A 228 -12.72 7.54 -24.17
CA MET A 228 -13.74 7.03 -23.25
C MET A 228 -14.78 8.12 -22.94
N LYS A 229 -16.05 7.73 -22.76
CA LYS A 229 -17.06 8.64 -22.23
C LYS A 229 -16.75 8.95 -20.76
N SER A 230 -17.04 10.17 -20.32
CA SER A 230 -16.74 10.60 -18.95
C SER A 230 -17.32 9.67 -17.87
N GLN A 231 -18.61 9.31 -17.99
CA GLN A 231 -19.27 8.45 -17.01
C GLN A 231 -18.63 7.04 -16.97
N GLU A 232 -18.17 6.54 -18.11
CA GLU A 232 -17.49 5.25 -18.20
C GLU A 232 -16.10 5.30 -17.56
N ALA A 233 -15.31 6.34 -17.88
CA ALA A 233 -13.98 6.52 -17.32
C ALA A 233 -14.03 6.60 -15.78
N ILE A 234 -14.93 7.40 -15.23
CA ILE A 234 -15.10 7.56 -13.77
C ILE A 234 -15.51 6.23 -13.11
N ALA A 235 -16.38 5.46 -13.76
CA ALA A 235 -16.86 4.19 -13.20
C ALA A 235 -15.78 3.10 -13.23
N LYS A 236 -15.09 2.94 -14.37
CA LYS A 236 -14.22 1.78 -14.65
C LYS A 236 -12.73 2.03 -14.40
N VAL A 237 -12.22 3.25 -14.59
CA VAL A 237 -10.79 3.53 -14.47
C VAL A 237 -10.46 3.84 -13.01
N LYS A 238 -9.56 3.05 -12.43
CA LYS A 238 -9.09 3.20 -11.04
C LYS A 238 -7.60 3.48 -10.99
N THR A 239 -6.83 2.97 -11.95
CA THR A 239 -5.37 3.05 -12.01
C THR A 239 -4.90 3.42 -13.42
N LEU A 240 -3.64 3.84 -13.52
CA LEU A 240 -3.01 4.10 -14.82
C LEU A 240 -2.88 2.84 -15.69
N SER A 241 -2.79 1.65 -15.09
CA SER A 241 -2.75 0.39 -15.84
C SER A 241 -4.05 0.13 -16.62
N ASP A 242 -5.21 0.57 -16.10
CA ASP A 242 -6.51 0.41 -16.78
C ASP A 242 -6.58 1.16 -18.11
N VAL A 243 -5.74 2.18 -18.30
CA VAL A 243 -5.67 3.01 -19.53
C VAL A 243 -4.37 2.81 -20.31
N GLU A 244 -3.46 1.96 -19.85
CA GLU A 244 -2.17 1.70 -20.50
C GLU A 244 -2.36 1.21 -21.94
N GLY A 245 -3.27 0.27 -22.16
CA GLY A 245 -3.57 -0.25 -23.50
C GLY A 245 -4.04 0.83 -24.48
N LEU A 246 -4.79 1.84 -24.00
CA LEU A 246 -5.19 2.99 -24.81
C LEU A 246 -4.00 3.89 -25.12
N CYS A 247 -3.13 4.12 -24.14
CA CYS A 247 -1.91 4.93 -24.31
C CYS A 247 -0.94 4.28 -25.30
N VAL A 248 -0.72 2.96 -25.20
CA VAL A 248 0.10 2.19 -26.15
C VAL A 248 -0.51 2.19 -27.55
N LYS A 249 -1.83 2.04 -27.68
CA LYS A 249 -2.51 2.12 -28.98
C LYS A 249 -2.34 3.51 -29.60
N PHE A 250 -2.48 4.56 -28.82
CA PHE A 250 -2.21 5.93 -29.26
C PHE A 250 -0.76 6.08 -29.73
N ALA A 251 0.21 5.61 -28.93
CA ALA A 251 1.62 5.70 -29.27
C ALA A 251 1.94 4.98 -30.59
N LYS A 252 1.36 3.80 -30.83
CA LYS A 252 1.54 3.03 -32.08
C LYS A 252 1.04 3.79 -33.30
N GLY A 253 -0.08 4.50 -33.17
CA GLY A 253 -0.58 5.41 -34.21
C GLY A 253 0.38 6.56 -34.56
N HIS A 254 1.37 6.82 -33.70
CA HIS A 254 2.39 7.87 -33.84
C HIS A 254 3.81 7.29 -33.96
N GLY A 255 3.95 6.01 -34.31
CA GLY A 255 5.26 5.38 -34.56
C GLY A 255 6.09 5.08 -33.31
N SER A 256 5.48 5.03 -32.12
CA SER A 256 6.13 4.67 -30.85
C SER A 256 5.41 3.52 -30.15
N ASN A 257 6.07 2.83 -29.22
CA ASN A 257 5.42 1.90 -28.28
C ASN A 257 5.36 2.45 -26.85
N ASP A 258 5.88 3.65 -26.63
CA ASP A 258 5.99 4.26 -25.30
C ASP A 258 4.65 4.93 -24.90
N PRO A 259 3.94 4.42 -23.87
CA PRO A 259 2.68 5.02 -23.40
C PRO A 259 2.86 6.46 -22.87
N VAL A 260 4.07 6.88 -22.50
CA VAL A 260 4.36 8.26 -22.09
C VAL A 260 4.08 9.26 -23.22
N LEU A 261 4.05 8.82 -24.49
CA LEU A 261 3.69 9.70 -25.60
C LEU A 261 2.26 10.25 -25.46
N ALA A 262 1.31 9.44 -25.00
CA ALA A 262 -0.06 9.89 -24.73
C ALA A 262 -0.12 10.89 -23.55
N VAL A 263 0.74 10.71 -22.54
CA VAL A 263 0.86 11.63 -21.41
C VAL A 263 1.32 13.01 -21.90
N LYS A 264 2.35 13.05 -22.75
CA LYS A 264 2.90 14.30 -23.29
C LYS A 264 1.90 15.04 -24.17
N GLU A 265 1.11 14.31 -24.95
CA GLU A 265 0.09 14.91 -25.81
C GLU A 265 -1.10 15.45 -25.01
N TYR A 266 -1.63 14.68 -24.06
CA TYR A 266 -2.94 14.96 -23.49
C TYR A 266 -2.95 15.55 -22.09
N LEU A 267 -1.86 15.43 -21.33
CA LEU A 267 -1.74 16.01 -20.00
C LEU A 267 -0.81 17.22 -20.02
N LYS A 268 -1.28 18.39 -19.58
CA LYS A 268 -0.43 19.57 -19.46
C LYS A 268 0.62 19.38 -18.36
N GLU A 269 1.83 19.90 -18.59
CA GLU A 269 2.91 19.87 -17.61
C GLU A 269 2.61 20.74 -16.38
N LYS A 270 1.89 21.84 -16.55
CA LYS A 270 1.49 22.68 -15.42
C LYS A 270 0.47 21.95 -14.55
N PRO A 271 0.53 22.07 -13.20
CA PRO A 271 -0.45 21.46 -12.32
C PRO A 271 -1.89 21.85 -12.70
N TYR A 272 -2.81 20.91 -12.52
CA TYR A 272 -4.24 21.11 -12.72
C TYR A 272 -4.88 21.65 -11.43
N THR A 273 -5.83 22.56 -11.56
CA THR A 273 -6.77 22.88 -10.47
C THR A 273 -7.91 21.86 -10.45
N ALA A 274 -8.68 21.83 -9.37
CA ALA A 274 -9.86 20.98 -9.29
C ALA A 274 -10.85 21.31 -10.41
N GLU A 275 -11.12 22.59 -10.65
CA GLU A 275 -12.10 23.08 -11.64
C GLU A 275 -11.74 22.66 -13.06
N GLU A 276 -10.45 22.65 -13.40
CA GLU A 276 -9.99 22.18 -14.71
C GLU A 276 -10.25 20.69 -14.92
N ILE A 277 -10.04 19.89 -13.87
CA ILE A 277 -10.33 18.45 -13.92
C ILE A 277 -11.85 18.23 -13.99
N GLU A 278 -12.62 18.92 -13.15
CA GLU A 278 -14.09 18.84 -13.13
C GLU A 278 -14.73 19.23 -14.46
N LYS A 279 -14.13 20.18 -15.18
CA LYS A 279 -14.54 20.54 -16.54
C LYS A 279 -14.31 19.40 -17.54
N ILE A 280 -13.23 18.64 -17.39
CA ILE A 280 -12.94 17.48 -18.24
C ILE A 280 -13.82 16.28 -17.87
N THR A 281 -14.03 16.06 -16.57
CA THR A 281 -14.80 14.93 -16.05
C THR A 281 -16.30 15.20 -16.01
N GLU A 282 -16.76 16.42 -16.28
CA GLU A 282 -18.18 16.82 -16.19
C GLU A 282 -18.84 16.46 -14.84
N LYS A 283 -18.03 16.34 -13.79
CA LYS A 283 -18.43 15.91 -12.44
C LYS A 283 -17.49 16.50 -11.40
N HIS A 284 -18.04 16.83 -10.24
CA HIS A 284 -17.28 17.30 -9.09
C HIS A 284 -16.37 16.20 -8.51
N LEU A 285 -15.15 16.57 -8.10
CA LEU A 285 -14.15 15.62 -7.58
C LEU A 285 -14.63 14.87 -6.32
N PRO A 286 -15.34 15.49 -5.35
CA PRO A 286 -15.90 14.74 -4.23
C PRO A 286 -16.86 13.62 -4.64
N SER A 287 -17.57 13.76 -5.77
CA SER A 287 -18.44 12.70 -6.29
C SER A 287 -17.65 11.57 -6.99
N ILE A 288 -16.44 11.86 -7.47
CA ILE A 288 -15.56 10.89 -8.14
C ILE A 288 -14.74 10.09 -7.11
N LEU A 289 -14.35 10.74 -6.02
CA LEU A 289 -13.42 10.22 -5.00
C LEU A 289 -14.09 9.93 -3.65
N GLY A 290 -15.38 10.22 -3.51
CA GLY A 290 -16.13 10.11 -2.26
C GLY A 290 -16.39 8.67 -1.80
N ASP A 291 -16.01 7.67 -2.60
CA ASP A 291 -15.96 6.26 -2.18
C ASP A 291 -14.91 6.00 -1.09
N ASN A 292 -13.98 6.94 -0.88
CA ASN A 292 -12.90 6.81 0.09
C ASN A 292 -12.71 8.10 0.90
N PRO A 293 -12.95 8.08 2.23
CA PRO A 293 -12.79 9.26 3.09
C PRO A 293 -11.39 9.90 3.01
N THR A 294 -10.34 9.09 2.87
CA THR A 294 -8.95 9.58 2.83
C THR A 294 -8.63 10.31 1.53
N SER A 295 -9.34 10.02 0.43
CA SER A 295 -9.26 10.79 -0.81
C SER A 295 -9.91 12.16 -0.65
N LEU A 296 -10.99 12.26 0.13
CA LEU A 296 -11.60 13.56 0.45
C LEU A 296 -10.68 14.43 1.30
N ASP A 297 -9.87 13.83 2.18
CA ASP A 297 -8.85 14.58 2.94
C ASP A 297 -7.74 15.13 2.04
N VAL A 298 -7.37 14.40 0.98
CA VAL A 298 -6.49 14.94 -0.07
C VAL A 298 -7.13 16.15 -0.74
N LEU A 299 -8.42 16.10 -1.10
CA LEU A 299 -9.11 17.23 -1.72
C LEU A 299 -9.18 18.48 -0.82
N LYS A 300 -9.18 18.30 0.51
CA LYS A 300 -9.11 19.42 1.47
C LYS A 300 -7.70 20.01 1.56
N ALA A 301 -6.67 19.18 1.40
CA ALA A 301 -5.28 19.57 1.58
C ALA A 301 -4.61 20.10 0.30
N ALA A 302 -4.90 19.47 -0.85
CA ALA A 302 -4.28 19.77 -2.13
C ALA A 302 -5.08 20.81 -2.92
N LYS A 303 -4.39 21.84 -3.42
CA LYS A 303 -4.98 22.86 -4.31
C LYS A 303 -4.70 22.59 -5.80
N HIS A 304 -3.68 21.77 -6.08
CA HIS A 304 -3.22 21.49 -7.43
C HIS A 304 -2.79 20.01 -7.55
N PHE A 305 -2.92 19.45 -8.76
CA PHE A 305 -2.63 18.05 -9.07
C PHE A 305 -1.68 17.93 -10.28
N LYS A 306 -0.53 17.27 -10.11
CA LYS A 306 0.52 17.09 -11.13
C LYS A 306 0.30 15.84 -11.99
N LEU A 307 -0.80 15.83 -12.75
CA LEU A 307 -1.23 14.64 -13.49
C LEU A 307 -0.19 14.14 -14.50
N HIS A 308 0.42 15.05 -15.26
CA HIS A 308 1.45 14.71 -16.26
C HIS A 308 2.64 13.99 -15.63
N GLN A 309 3.22 14.59 -14.59
CA GLN A 309 4.43 14.08 -13.96
C GLN A 309 4.18 12.72 -13.31
N ARG A 310 3.04 12.54 -12.63
CA ARG A 310 2.72 11.26 -11.97
C ARG A 310 2.49 10.15 -13.00
N ALA A 311 1.77 10.44 -14.08
CA ALA A 311 1.56 9.46 -15.14
C ALA A 311 2.86 9.10 -15.87
N ALA A 312 3.68 10.10 -16.20
CA ALA A 312 4.99 9.87 -16.84
C ALA A 312 5.92 9.03 -15.95
N HIS A 313 5.97 9.32 -14.64
CA HIS A 313 6.71 8.51 -13.69
C HIS A 313 6.22 7.06 -13.71
N VAL A 314 4.93 6.81 -13.49
CA VAL A 314 4.39 5.46 -13.34
C VAL A 314 4.61 4.60 -14.59
N PHE A 315 4.31 5.13 -15.78
CA PHE A 315 4.55 4.37 -17.02
C PHE A 315 6.03 4.09 -17.27
N SER A 316 6.90 5.08 -17.04
CA SER A 316 8.34 4.88 -17.22
C SER A 316 8.94 3.93 -16.17
N GLU A 317 8.43 3.93 -14.94
CA GLU A 317 8.86 3.03 -13.88
C GLU A 317 8.44 1.58 -14.16
N ALA A 318 7.21 1.36 -14.65
CA ALA A 318 6.78 0.05 -15.10
C ALA A 318 7.69 -0.51 -16.20
N ASN A 319 8.05 0.31 -17.19
CA ASN A 319 9.01 -0.08 -18.22
C ASN A 319 10.39 -0.43 -17.64
N ARG A 320 10.90 0.36 -16.66
CA ARG A 320 12.17 0.08 -15.98
C ARG A 320 12.15 -1.25 -15.22
N VAL A 321 11.03 -1.61 -14.59
CA VAL A 321 10.87 -2.92 -13.92
C VAL A 321 11.02 -4.08 -14.90
N HIS A 322 10.36 -4.01 -16.06
CA HIS A 322 10.50 -5.04 -17.10
C HIS A 322 11.91 -5.09 -17.67
N ALA A 323 12.51 -3.92 -17.98
CA ALA A 323 13.89 -3.84 -18.45
C ALA A 323 14.91 -4.38 -17.43
N PHE A 324 14.66 -4.18 -16.13
CA PHE A 324 15.49 -4.73 -15.05
C PHE A 324 15.45 -6.26 -15.09
N LYS A 325 14.25 -6.85 -15.13
CA LYS A 325 14.08 -8.31 -15.21
C LYS A 325 14.73 -8.88 -16.46
N GLU A 326 14.47 -8.30 -17.62
CA GLU A 326 15.08 -8.72 -18.90
C GLU A 326 16.61 -8.66 -18.86
N THR A 327 17.17 -7.63 -18.21
CA THR A 327 18.62 -7.49 -18.03
C THR A 327 19.18 -8.61 -17.16
N VAL A 328 18.51 -8.96 -16.06
CA VAL A 328 18.89 -10.09 -15.20
C VAL A 328 18.89 -11.41 -15.98
N GLU A 329 17.85 -11.66 -16.78
CA GLU A 329 17.66 -12.88 -17.58
C GLU A 329 18.50 -12.91 -18.87
N SER A 330 19.16 -11.81 -19.23
CA SER A 330 19.95 -11.70 -20.45
C SER A 330 21.22 -12.57 -20.44
N LYS A 331 21.82 -12.74 -21.63
CA LYS A 331 23.11 -13.43 -21.83
C LYS A 331 24.33 -12.49 -21.73
N LEU A 332 24.15 -11.28 -21.23
CA LEU A 332 25.25 -10.33 -21.02
C LEU A 332 26.24 -10.86 -19.98
N SER A 333 27.47 -10.35 -20.00
CA SER A 333 28.42 -10.60 -18.90
C SER A 333 27.90 -10.02 -17.58
N GLU A 334 28.36 -10.57 -16.44
CA GLU A 334 27.96 -10.08 -15.12
C GLU A 334 28.24 -8.58 -14.95
N GLU A 335 29.40 -8.10 -15.43
CA GLU A 335 29.76 -6.68 -15.37
C GLU A 335 28.79 -5.81 -16.17
N GLU A 336 28.45 -6.21 -17.40
CA GLU A 336 27.48 -5.49 -18.24
C GLU A 336 26.07 -5.49 -17.63
N LYS A 337 25.66 -6.61 -17.02
CA LYS A 337 24.39 -6.67 -16.28
C LYS A 337 24.40 -5.66 -15.14
N LEU A 338 25.40 -5.70 -14.27
CA LEU A 338 25.50 -4.80 -13.12
C LEU A 338 25.48 -3.33 -13.53
N LYS A 339 26.20 -2.98 -14.61
CA LYS A 339 26.19 -1.62 -15.16
C LYS A 339 24.78 -1.20 -15.59
N LYS A 340 24.11 -2.01 -16.42
CA LYS A 340 22.74 -1.70 -16.89
C LYS A 340 21.72 -1.64 -15.76
N LEU A 341 21.81 -2.55 -14.79
CA LEU A 341 20.93 -2.53 -13.61
C LEU A 341 21.16 -1.26 -12.78
N GLY A 342 22.42 -0.84 -12.61
CA GLY A 342 22.77 0.42 -11.95
C GLY A 342 22.20 1.64 -12.68
N ASP A 343 22.31 1.69 -14.01
CA ASP A 343 21.73 2.77 -14.82
C ASP A 343 20.21 2.84 -14.66
N LEU A 344 19.51 1.70 -14.72
CA LEU A 344 18.05 1.63 -14.49
C LEU A 344 17.64 2.12 -13.09
N MET A 345 18.43 1.77 -12.05
CA MET A 345 18.18 2.21 -10.68
C MET A 345 18.42 3.71 -10.52
N ASN A 346 19.44 4.27 -11.16
CA ASN A 346 19.71 5.71 -11.16
C ASN A 346 18.58 6.49 -11.86
N ASP A 347 18.09 5.98 -12.99
CA ASP A 347 16.96 6.58 -13.72
C ASP A 347 15.66 6.52 -12.89
N SER A 348 15.42 5.41 -12.18
CA SER A 348 14.30 5.30 -11.23
C SER A 348 14.43 6.35 -10.13
N HIS A 349 15.60 6.46 -9.48
CA HIS A 349 15.83 7.46 -8.43
C HIS A 349 15.64 8.89 -8.92
N HIS A 350 16.16 9.21 -10.11
CA HIS A 350 15.94 10.52 -10.74
C HIS A 350 14.45 10.79 -10.98
N SER A 351 13.73 9.81 -11.54
CA SER A 351 12.29 9.90 -11.78
C SER A 351 11.49 10.12 -10.49
N CYS A 352 11.81 9.40 -9.41
CA CYS A 352 11.24 9.60 -8.08
C CYS A 352 11.47 11.03 -7.60
N GLY A 353 12.68 11.56 -7.72
CA GLY A 353 13.01 12.92 -7.29
C GLY A 353 12.30 14.02 -8.09
N VAL A 354 12.26 13.91 -9.42
CA VAL A 354 11.81 15.03 -10.29
C VAL A 354 10.38 14.90 -10.80
N LEU A 355 9.90 13.67 -11.07
CA LEU A 355 8.56 13.43 -11.60
C LEU A 355 7.59 13.00 -10.50
N TYR A 356 8.00 12.17 -9.55
CA TYR A 356 7.13 11.76 -8.46
C TYR A 356 7.25 12.66 -7.22
N GLU A 357 8.36 13.37 -7.05
CA GLU A 357 8.66 14.21 -5.90
C GLU A 357 8.46 13.44 -4.58
N CYS A 358 9.16 12.30 -4.44
CA CYS A 358 9.15 11.44 -3.26
C CYS A 358 10.54 10.94 -2.85
#